data_AF-A0A7C4EMX8-F1
#
_entry.id   AF-A0A7C4EMX8-F1
#
_cell.length_a   1.000
_cell.length_b   1.000
_cell.length_c   1.000
_cell.angle_alpha   90.00
_cell.angle_beta   90.00
_cell.angle_gamma   90.00
#
_symmetry.space_group_name_H-M   'P 1'
#
loop_
_entity.id
_entity.type
_entity.pdbx_description
1 polymer ?
#
loop_
_entity_poly.entity_id
_entity_poly.type
_entity_poly.pdbx_seq_one_letter_code
_entity_poly.pdbx_strand_id
1 'polypeptide(L)'
;ARQYKKMDQVNATTRAKDFELMVTVQKALSEYQGTQSDLALANARLDMAKIQDEQSEYRHRTGQVDFDRFMNDRNDFFEARLRQLNETGRRELALLNLKHLAGDLQSQFVDVASWEKEN
;
A
#
# COMPACT_ATOMS: atom_id res chain seq x y z
N ALA A 1 -21.01 -41.44 -21.35
CA ALA A 1 -19.52 -41.39 -21.36
C ALA A 1 -18.95 -40.02 -21.74
N ARG A 2 -19.22 -39.44 -22.93
CA ARG A 2 -18.63 -38.15 -23.36
C ARG A 2 -19.04 -36.92 -22.53
N GLN A 3 -20.30 -36.85 -22.06
CA GLN A 3 -20.78 -35.76 -21.20
C GLN A 3 -20.13 -35.76 -19.81
N TYR A 4 -19.98 -36.94 -19.18
CA TYR A 4 -19.25 -37.08 -17.91
C TYR A 4 -17.79 -36.63 -18.04
N LYS A 5 -17.11 -37.02 -19.12
CA LYS A 5 -15.72 -36.58 -19.38
C LYS A 5 -15.58 -35.06 -19.58
N LYS A 6 -16.59 -34.41 -20.20
CA LYS A 6 -16.65 -32.95 -20.29
C LYS A 6 -16.90 -32.30 -18.92
N MET A 7 -17.78 -32.88 -18.10
CA MET A 7 -18.02 -32.39 -16.73
C MET A 7 -16.77 -32.53 -15.85
N ASP A 8 -16.04 -33.64 -15.96
CA ASP A 8 -14.77 -33.81 -15.24
C ASP A 8 -13.71 -32.79 -15.69
N GLN A 9 -13.64 -32.52 -16.99
CA GLN A 9 -12.75 -31.49 -17.53
C GLN A 9 -13.13 -30.10 -17.05
N VAL A 10 -14.42 -29.74 -17.05
CA VAL A 10 -14.91 -28.47 -16.54
C VAL A 10 -14.59 -28.33 -15.05
N ASN A 11 -14.88 -29.36 -14.25
CA ASN A 11 -14.58 -29.37 -12.81
C ASN A 11 -13.08 -29.20 -12.53
N ALA A 12 -12.22 -29.87 -13.31
CA ALA A 12 -10.77 -29.71 -13.20
C ALA A 12 -10.33 -28.27 -13.54
N THR A 13 -10.88 -27.68 -14.60
CA THR A 13 -10.58 -26.29 -14.98
C THR A 13 -11.08 -25.27 -13.95
N THR A 14 -12.26 -25.50 -13.34
CA THR A 14 -12.78 -24.65 -12.27
C THR A 14 -11.87 -24.69 -11.06
N ARG A 15 -11.48 -25.89 -10.60
CA ARG A 15 -10.54 -26.04 -9.46
C ARG A 15 -9.18 -25.39 -9.72
N ALA A 16 -8.69 -25.47 -10.96
CA ALA A 16 -7.43 -24.80 -11.33
C ALA A 16 -7.54 -23.28 -11.21
N LYS A 17 -8.66 -22.69 -11.68
CA LYS A 17 -8.93 -21.25 -11.55
C LYS A 17 -9.13 -20.82 -10.09
N ASP A 18 -9.85 -21.62 -9.30
CA ASP A 18 -10.06 -21.34 -7.88
C ASP A 18 -8.72 -21.33 -7.13
N PHE A 19 -7.83 -22.28 -7.43
CA PHE A 19 -6.50 -22.33 -6.86
C PHE A 19 -5.65 -21.12 -7.28
N GLU A 20 -5.67 -20.75 -8.56
CA GLU A 20 -4.97 -19.57 -9.06
C GLU A 20 -5.45 -18.28 -8.41
N LEU A 21 -6.76 -18.12 -8.25
CA LEU A 21 -7.35 -16.97 -7.55
C LEU A 21 -6.92 -16.95 -6.08
N MET A 22 -6.98 -18.09 -5.38
CA MET A 22 -6.59 -18.20 -3.98
C MET A 22 -5.11 -17.80 -3.78
N VAL A 23 -4.21 -18.29 -4.64
CA VAL A 23 -2.79 -17.93 -4.60
C VAL A 23 -2.60 -16.43 -4.84
N THR A 24 -3.33 -15.87 -5.80
CA THR A 24 -3.23 -14.44 -6.13
C THR A 24 -3.73 -13.56 -4.98
N VAL A 25 -4.85 -13.91 -4.35
CA VAL A 25 -5.39 -13.22 -3.17
C VAL A 25 -4.41 -13.32 -2.01
N GLN A 26 -3.86 -14.51 -1.75
CA GLN A 26 -2.90 -14.70 -0.67
C GLN A 26 -1.63 -13.86 -0.86
N LYS A 27 -1.12 -13.79 -2.09
CA LYS A 27 0.01 -12.92 -2.45
C LYS A 27 -0.31 -11.45 -2.22
N ALA A 28 -1.46 -10.98 -2.67
CA ALA A 28 -1.90 -9.59 -2.49
C ALA A 28 -2.09 -9.24 -1.00
N LEU A 29 -2.59 -10.18 -0.19
CA LEU A 29 -2.71 -9.99 1.26
C LEU A 29 -1.33 -9.87 1.92
N SER A 30 -0.38 -10.73 1.57
CA SER A 30 0.99 -10.65 2.08
C SER A 30 1.69 -9.35 1.66
N GLU A 31 1.47 -8.89 0.42
CA GLU A 31 1.99 -7.60 -0.06
C GLU A 31 1.41 -6.44 0.74
N TYR A 32 0.07 -6.42 0.94
CA TYR A 32 -0.58 -5.41 1.76
C TYR A 32 -0.04 -5.38 3.20
N GLN A 33 0.12 -6.54 3.83
CA GLN A 33 0.72 -6.63 5.17
C GLN A 33 2.16 -6.10 5.19
N GLY A 34 2.97 -6.41 4.17
CA GLY A 34 4.32 -5.86 4.01
C GLY A 34 4.32 -4.34 3.96
N THR A 35 3.48 -3.74 3.10
CA THR A 35 3.36 -2.28 2.99
C THR A 35 2.88 -1.62 4.30
N GLN A 36 2.12 -2.33 5.14
CA GLN A 36 1.69 -1.82 6.44
C GLN A 36 2.86 -1.74 7.43
N SER A 37 3.75 -2.73 7.43
CA SER A 37 4.99 -2.71 8.21
C SER A 37 5.96 -1.63 7.73
N ASP A 38 6.12 -1.48 6.40
CA ASP A 38 6.98 -0.46 5.81
C ASP A 38 6.51 0.95 6.15
N LEU A 39 5.18 1.20 6.07
CA LEU A 39 4.59 2.47 6.49
C LEU A 39 4.81 2.73 7.98
N ALA A 40 4.66 1.73 8.85
CA ALA A 40 4.91 1.89 10.29
C ALA A 40 6.37 2.28 10.57
N LEU A 41 7.33 1.67 9.88
CA LEU A 41 8.74 2.03 9.97
C LEU A 41 9.01 3.45 9.43
N ALA A 42 8.37 3.82 8.32
CA ALA A 42 8.50 5.16 7.75
C ALA A 42 7.94 6.24 8.69
N ASN A 43 6.81 5.98 9.35
CA ASN A 43 6.24 6.87 10.37
C ASN A 43 7.21 7.05 11.55
N ALA A 44 7.77 5.96 12.08
CA ALA A 44 8.74 6.04 13.19
C ALA A 44 9.99 6.85 12.81
N ARG A 45 10.47 6.71 11.58
CA ARG A 45 11.60 7.50 11.05
C ARG A 45 11.25 8.98 10.92
N LEU A 46 10.05 9.30 10.45
CA LEU A 46 9.56 10.67 10.36
C LEU A 46 9.48 11.32 11.75
N ASP A 47 8.95 10.61 12.74
CA ASP A 47 8.85 11.12 14.12
C ASP A 47 10.24 11.41 14.70
N MET A 48 11.21 10.52 14.47
CA MET A 48 12.59 10.74 14.89
C MET A 48 13.23 11.94 14.19
N ALA A 49 13.09 12.05 12.87
CA ALA A 49 13.64 13.16 12.09
C ALA A 49 12.99 14.50 12.49
N LYS A 50 11.69 14.49 12.82
CA LYS A 50 10.97 15.67 13.32
C LYS A 50 11.56 16.15 14.66
N ILE A 51 11.79 15.24 15.60
CA ILE A 51 12.40 15.58 16.89
C ILE A 51 13.82 16.13 16.68
N GLN A 52 14.59 15.54 15.77
CA GLN A 52 15.94 16.01 15.45
C GLN A 52 15.93 17.42 14.83
N ASP A 53 15.04 17.68 13.89
CA ASP A 53 14.86 19.00 13.27
C ASP A 53 14.47 20.06 14.32
N GLU A 54 13.50 19.76 15.18
CA GLU A 54 13.10 20.67 16.26
C GLU A 54 14.27 20.98 17.20
N GLN A 55 15.04 19.95 17.60
CA GLN A 55 16.23 20.15 18.43
C GLN A 55 17.30 20.99 17.71
N SER A 56 17.53 20.73 16.43
CA SER A 56 18.51 21.46 15.63
C SER A 56 18.12 22.92 15.48
N GLU A 57 16.83 23.20 15.29
CA GLU A 57 16.28 24.55 15.25
C GLU A 57 16.54 25.32 16.55
N TYR A 58 16.28 24.71 17.72
CA TYR A 58 16.56 25.34 19.02
C TYR A 58 18.04 25.62 19.21
N ARG A 59 18.90 24.67 18.86
CA ARG A 59 20.35 24.81 19.01
C ARG A 59 20.92 25.85 18.05
N HIS A 60 20.41 25.93 16.82
CA HIS A 60 20.78 26.97 15.86
C HIS A 60 20.38 28.36 16.36
N ARG A 61 19.14 28.51 16.85
CA ARG A 61 18.66 29.78 17.44
C ARG A 61 19.47 30.24 18.65
N THR A 62 20.11 29.33 19.37
CA THR A 62 20.97 29.62 20.52
C THR A 62 22.46 29.70 20.16
N GLY A 63 22.81 29.60 18.88
CA GLY A 63 24.20 29.67 18.40
C GLY A 63 25.05 28.44 18.72
N GLN A 64 24.43 27.32 19.09
CA GLN A 64 25.11 26.07 19.44
C GLN A 64 25.43 25.19 18.22
N VAL A 65 24.79 25.45 17.07
CA VAL A 65 25.08 24.76 15.80
C VAL A 65 25.04 25.74 14.64
N ASP A 66 25.87 25.47 13.64
CA ASP A 66 25.94 26.23 12.41
C ASP A 66 24.70 26.00 11.53
N PHE A 67 24.40 26.98 10.69
CA PHE A 67 23.29 26.95 9.75
C PHE A 67 23.32 25.72 8.83
N ASP A 68 24.49 25.33 8.34
CA ASP A 68 24.64 24.17 7.44
C ASP A 68 24.18 22.87 8.12
N ARG A 69 24.50 22.70 9.41
CA ARG A 69 24.08 21.53 10.16
C ARG A 69 22.58 21.53 10.40
N PHE A 70 22.01 22.69 10.74
CA PHE A 70 20.55 22.84 10.85
C PHE A 70 19.83 22.50 9.54
N MET A 71 20.34 23.00 8.41
CA MET A 71 19.75 22.72 7.10
C MET A 71 19.85 21.24 6.71
N ASN A 72 20.92 20.54 7.10
CA ASN A 72 21.02 19.09 6.89
C ASN A 72 19.94 18.33 7.67
N ASP A 73 19.78 18.63 8.97
CA ASP A 73 18.75 17.97 9.81
C ASP A 73 17.34 18.28 9.28
N ARG A 74 17.10 19.52 8.79
CA ARG A 74 15.85 19.93 8.15
C ARG A 74 15.59 19.17 6.85
N ASN A 75 16.62 18.95 6.03
CA ASN A 75 16.52 18.18 4.79
C ASN A 75 16.19 16.71 5.09
N ASP A 76 16.84 16.12 6.10
CA ASP A 76 16.56 14.75 6.55
C ASP A 76 15.09 14.58 6.99
N PHE A 77 14.53 15.57 7.68
CA PHE A 77 13.10 15.60 8.00
C PHE A 77 12.21 15.58 6.75
N PHE A 78 12.51 16.42 5.76
CA PHE A 78 11.73 16.45 4.52
C PHE A 78 11.88 15.16 3.71
N GLU A 79 13.06 14.54 3.68
CA GLU A 79 13.27 13.24 3.06
C GLU A 79 12.50 12.12 3.78
N ALA A 80 12.47 12.14 5.12
CA ALA A 80 11.69 11.20 5.90
C ALA A 80 10.18 11.36 5.62
N ARG A 81 9.72 12.61 5.47
CA ARG A 81 8.33 12.92 5.10
C ARG A 81 7.97 12.44 3.71
N LEU A 82 8.86 12.65 2.73
CA LEU A 82 8.66 12.15 1.37
C LEU A 82 8.59 10.62 1.33
N ARG A 83 9.47 9.95 2.09
CA ARG A 83 9.44 8.49 2.25
C ARG A 83 8.11 8.00 2.85
N GLN A 84 7.64 8.64 3.91
CA GLN A 84 6.36 8.32 4.54
C GLN A 84 5.18 8.44 3.56
N LEU A 85 5.17 9.49 2.72
CA LEU A 85 4.14 9.69 1.72
C LEU A 85 4.17 8.59 0.65
N ASN A 86 5.36 8.22 0.17
CA ASN A 86 5.52 7.14 -0.80
C ASN A 86 5.03 5.79 -0.24
N GLU A 87 5.36 5.47 1.02
CA GLU A 87 4.89 4.23 1.65
C GLU A 87 3.38 4.24 1.92
N THR A 88 2.80 5.40 2.19
CA THR A 88 1.34 5.56 2.27
C THR A 88 0.68 5.22 0.93
N GLY A 89 1.18 5.81 -0.17
CA GLY A 89 0.68 5.52 -1.52
C GLY A 89 0.82 4.04 -1.91
N ARG A 90 1.95 3.41 -1.57
CA ARG A 90 2.16 1.97 -1.78
C ARG A 90 1.14 1.11 -1.03
N ARG A 91 0.90 1.44 0.24
CA ARG A 91 -0.07 0.73 1.08
C ARG A 91 -1.50 0.89 0.58
N GLU A 92 -1.86 2.08 0.09
CA GLU A 92 -3.18 2.33 -0.51
C GLU A 92 -3.36 1.57 -1.83
N LEU A 93 -2.34 1.54 -2.69
CA LEU A 93 -2.37 0.76 -3.92
C LEU A 93 -2.50 -0.75 -3.64
N ALA A 94 -1.74 -1.27 -2.67
CA ALA A 94 -1.83 -2.68 -2.27
C ALA A 94 -3.21 -3.03 -1.71
N LEU A 95 -3.82 -2.13 -0.93
CA LEU A 95 -5.19 -2.30 -0.44
C LEU A 95 -6.20 -2.31 -1.58
N LEU A 96 -6.05 -1.43 -2.57
CA LEU A 96 -6.93 -1.37 -3.73
C LEU A 96 -6.85 -2.67 -4.55
N ASN A 97 -5.65 -3.20 -4.77
CA ASN A 97 -5.44 -4.48 -5.45
C ASN A 97 -6.08 -5.64 -4.68
N LEU A 98 -5.95 -5.67 -3.36
CA LEU A 98 -6.59 -6.69 -2.52
C LEU A 98 -8.12 -6.62 -2.63
N LYS A 99 -8.70 -5.41 -2.54
CA LYS A 99 -10.14 -5.21 -2.72
C LYS A 99 -10.63 -5.61 -4.12
N HIS A 100 -9.81 -5.40 -5.15
CA HIS A 100 -10.12 -5.77 -6.52
C HIS A 100 -10.29 -7.28 -6.64
N LEU A 101 -9.30 -8.01 -6.13
CA LEU A 101 -9.27 -9.48 -6.16
C LEU A 101 -10.35 -10.10 -5.27
N ALA A 102 -10.73 -9.43 -4.17
CA ALA A 102 -11.81 -9.88 -3.29
C ALA A 102 -13.22 -9.62 -3.86
N GLY A 103 -13.34 -8.92 -4.99
CA GLY A 103 -14.64 -8.55 -5.58
C GLY A 103 -15.34 -7.39 -4.86
N ASP A 104 -14.70 -6.79 -3.85
CA ASP A 104 -15.28 -5.73 -3.01
C ASP A 104 -15.22 -4.34 -3.68
N LEU A 105 -14.55 -4.24 -4.83
CA LEU A 105 -14.50 -3.01 -5.63
C LEU A 105 -15.83 -2.75 -6.38
N GLN A 106 -16.55 -3.80 -6.80
CA GLN A 106 -17.86 -3.67 -7.46
C GLN A 106 -18.98 -3.23 -6.50
N SER A 107 -18.82 -3.44 -5.19
CA SER A 107 -19.81 -3.02 -4.19
C SER A 107 -19.76 -1.52 -3.91
N GLN A 108 -18.62 -0.86 -4.16
CA GLN A 108 -18.39 0.56 -3.86
C GLN A 108 -18.24 1.42 -5.12
N PHE A 109 -17.76 0.87 -6.23
CA PHE A 109 -17.65 1.58 -7.50
C PHE A 109 -18.67 0.99 -8.46
N VAL A 110 -19.70 1.79 -8.77
CA VAL A 110 -20.75 1.43 -9.72
C VAL A 110 -20.09 1.04 -11.03
N ASP A 111 -20.39 -0.18 -11.49
CA ASP A 111 -20.05 -0.60 -12.84
C ASP A 111 -20.70 0.38 -13.83
N VAL A 112 -19.89 1.11 -14.60
CA VAL A 112 -20.37 2.12 -15.56
C VAL A 112 -21.37 1.49 -16.54
N ALA A 113 -21.17 0.22 -16.92
CA ALA A 113 -22.09 -0.51 -17.78
C ALA A 113 -23.44 -0.83 -17.10
N SER A 114 -23.48 -0.85 -15.78
CA SER A 114 -24.71 -0.99 -14.98
C SER A 114 -25.43 0.36 -14.82
N TRP A 115 -24.69 1.46 -14.64
CA TRP A 115 -25.25 2.82 -14.57
C TRP A 115 -25.88 3.29 -15.90
N GLU A 116 -25.26 2.94 -17.03
CA GLU A 116 -25.77 3.27 -18.38
C GLU A 116 -27.01 2.45 -18.79
N LYS A 117 -27.36 1.38 -18.07
CA LYS A 117 -28.58 0.59 -18.31
C LYS A 117 -29.77 1.03 -17.46
N GLU A 118 -29.51 1.71 -16.34
CA GLU A 118 -30.53 2.24 -15.44
C GLU A 118 -30.90 3.71 -15.72
N ASN A 119 -30.17 4.39 -16.62
CA ASN A 119 -30.52 5.71 -17.17
C ASN A 119 -30.75 5.64 -18.68
#